data_AF-A0AAV1L0H6-F1
#
_entry.id   AF-A0AAV1L0H6-F1
#
_cell.length_a   1.000
_cell.length_b   1.000
_cell.length_c   1.000
_cell.angle_alpha   90.00
_cell.angle_beta   90.00
_cell.angle_gamma   90.00
#
_symmetry.space_group_name_H-M   'P 1'
#
loop_
_entity.id
_entity.type
_entity.pdbx_description
1 polymer ?
#
loop_
_entity_poly.entity_id
_entity_poly.type
_entity_poly.pdbx_seq_one_letter_code
_entity_poly.pdbx_strand_id
1 'polypeptide(L)'
;MGGVTVLLAGDFQQTLPVVPRGTRADEVKAYVKLSHLWPSVTKLSLTTNMRVHLRGDVTAGQFSDLWLKIRNDDFPELDYNIILPTELGTIVSTVEELINIIYPNINNNHDKLAEWLCERAILTPKTNKYMKYF
;
A
#
# COMPACT_ATOMS: atom_id res chain seq x y z
N MET A 1 -28.12 27.36 5.44
CA MET A 1 -28.30 26.21 6.35
C MET A 1 -27.59 25.02 5.73
N GLY A 2 -26.58 24.48 6.42
CA GLY A 2 -25.95 23.20 6.09
C GLY A 2 -26.28 22.24 7.21
N GLY A 3 -26.96 21.14 6.89
CA GLY A 3 -27.43 20.14 7.86
C GLY A 3 -27.24 18.72 7.35
N VAL A 4 -26.34 18.54 6.38
CA VAL A 4 -26.02 17.23 5.83
C VAL A 4 -24.90 16.61 6.65
N THR A 5 -25.19 15.48 7.28
CA THR A 5 -24.16 14.62 7.87
C THR A 5 -23.38 13.96 6.74
N VAL A 6 -22.06 14.17 6.72
CA VAL A 6 -21.16 13.55 5.74
C VAL A 6 -20.30 12.52 6.47
N LEU A 7 -20.34 11.27 6.02
CA LEU A 7 -19.42 10.23 6.45
C LEU A 7 -18.40 10.00 5.34
N LEU A 8 -17.13 10.27 5.65
CA LEU A 8 -16.01 9.95 4.78
C LEU A 8 -15.44 8.59 5.20
N ALA A 9 -15.43 7.63 4.28
CA ALA A 9 -14.90 6.30 4.53
C ALA A 9 -13.85 5.94 3.47
N GLY A 10 -12.73 5.38 3.91
CA GLY A 10 -11.63 4.97 3.04
C GLY A 10 -10.29 5.05 3.73
N ASP A 11 -9.25 4.60 3.03
CA ASP A 11 -7.87 4.77 3.47
C ASP A 11 -7.26 5.99 2.78
N PHE A 12 -7.22 7.13 3.48
CA PHE A 12 -6.64 8.37 2.99
C PHE A 12 -5.10 8.33 2.91
N GLN A 13 -4.47 7.19 3.15
CA GLN A 13 -3.04 6.97 2.98
C GLN A 13 -2.73 6.07 1.78
N GLN A 14 -3.74 5.56 1.05
CA GLN A 14 -3.53 4.73 -0.14
C GLN A 14 -3.00 5.52 -1.34
N THR A 15 -3.69 6.59 -1.74
CA THR A 15 -3.33 7.39 -2.91
C THR A 15 -3.72 8.85 -2.72
N LEU A 16 -2.89 9.75 -3.23
CA LEU A 16 -3.25 11.17 -3.34
C LEU A 16 -4.33 11.35 -4.42
N PRO A 17 -5.17 12.39 -4.31
CA PRO A 17 -6.15 12.70 -5.34
C PRO A 17 -5.45 13.01 -6.67
N VAL A 18 -5.95 12.43 -7.75
CA VAL A 18 -5.46 12.71 -9.10
C VAL A 18 -5.95 14.10 -9.52
N VAL A 19 -5.02 14.99 -9.83
CA VAL A 19 -5.30 16.31 -10.41
C VAL A 19 -4.90 16.28 -11.88
N PRO A 20 -5.84 16.18 -12.84
CA PRO A 20 -5.50 16.11 -14.26
C PRO A 20 -4.69 17.33 -14.70
N ARG A 21 -3.51 17.09 -15.30
CA ARG A 21 -2.55 18.13 -15.71
C ARG A 21 -2.02 18.98 -14.55
N GLY A 22 -2.23 18.56 -13.31
CA GLY A 22 -1.72 19.19 -12.11
C GLY A 22 -0.26 18.83 -11.85
N THR A 23 0.37 19.61 -10.99
CA THR A 23 1.68 19.33 -10.41
C THR A 23 1.55 18.48 -9.15
N ARG A 24 2.66 17.91 -8.67
CA ARG A 24 2.70 17.24 -7.36
C ARG A 24 2.22 18.15 -6.21
N ALA A 25 2.47 19.46 -6.30
CA ALA A 25 1.98 20.42 -5.32
C ALA A 25 0.45 20.56 -5.36
N ASP A 26 -0.16 20.46 -6.54
CA ASP A 26 -1.62 20.49 -6.69
C ASP A 26 -2.27 19.23 -6.10
N GLU A 27 -1.65 18.06 -6.27
CA GLU A 27 -2.10 16.80 -5.66
C GLU A 27 -2.08 16.88 -4.13
N VAL A 28 -0.98 17.40 -3.56
CA VAL A 28 -0.87 17.63 -2.11
C VAL A 28 -1.93 18.63 -1.65
N LYS A 29 -2.11 19.76 -2.36
CA LYS A 29 -3.10 20.78 -2.00
C LYS A 29 -4.54 20.27 -2.07
N ALA A 30 -4.83 19.32 -2.96
CA ALA A 30 -6.13 18.68 -3.06
C ALA A 30 -6.37 17.61 -1.97
N TYR A 31 -5.35 17.26 -1.17
CA TYR A 31 -5.46 16.25 -0.13
C TYR A 31 -6.48 16.64 0.95
N VAL A 32 -7.43 15.75 1.24
CA VAL A 32 -8.55 16.04 2.15
C VAL A 32 -8.11 16.46 3.55
N LYS A 33 -6.98 15.92 4.04
CA LYS A 33 -6.47 16.28 5.37
C LYS A 33 -5.86 17.69 5.44
N LEU A 34 -5.56 18.31 4.29
CA LEU A 34 -5.16 19.72 4.21
C LEU A 34 -6.35 20.66 4.09
N SER A 35 -7.58 20.14 4.02
CA SER A 35 -8.78 20.98 4.02
C SER A 35 -8.91 21.73 5.35
N HIS A 36 -9.34 22.99 5.27
CA HIS A 36 -9.68 23.80 6.44
C HIS A 36 -10.82 23.20 7.28
N LEU A 37 -11.60 22.26 6.72
CA LEU A 37 -12.65 21.54 7.45
C LEU A 37 -12.12 20.35 8.23
N TRP A 38 -10.92 19.85 7.92
CA TRP A 38 -10.36 18.64 8.54
C TRP A 38 -10.28 18.69 10.08
N PRO A 39 -9.94 19.84 10.72
CA PRO A 39 -9.97 19.94 12.18
C PRO A 39 -11.37 19.73 12.80
N SER A 40 -12.44 19.91 12.03
CA SER A 40 -13.83 19.69 12.47
C SER A 40 -14.32 18.26 12.22
N VAL A 41 -13.51 17.40 11.58
CA VAL A 41 -13.88 16.02 11.29
C VAL A 41 -13.57 15.13 12.49
N THR A 42 -14.59 14.43 13.00
CA THR A 42 -14.39 13.36 13.97
C THR A 42 -13.73 12.16 13.29
N LYS A 43 -12.59 11.72 13.81
CA LYS A 43 -11.83 10.59 13.27
C LYS A 43 -12.25 9.30 13.97
N LEU A 44 -12.65 8.30 13.19
CA LEU A 44 -12.88 6.93 13.64
C LEU A 44 -11.93 6.02 12.87
N SER A 45 -11.23 5.14 13.59
CA SER A 45 -10.20 4.27 13.01
C SER A 45 -10.60 2.81 13.14
N LEU A 46 -10.51 2.07 12.03
CA LEU A 46 -10.53 0.61 12.07
C LEU A 46 -9.12 0.10 12.32
N THR A 47 -8.96 -0.68 13.39
CA THR A 47 -7.66 -1.19 13.88
C THR A 47 -7.46 -2.67 13.60
N THR A 48 -8.45 -3.36 13.02
CA THR A 48 -8.36 -4.79 12.75
C THR A 48 -8.43 -5.06 11.25
N ASN A 49 -7.39 -5.70 10.71
CA ASN A 49 -7.40 -6.22 9.35
C ASN A 49 -8.18 -7.54 9.30
N MET A 50 -9.48 -7.43 9.04
CA MET A 50 -10.38 -8.60 9.01
C MET A 50 -9.98 -9.65 7.97
N ARG A 51 -9.34 -9.26 6.86
CA ARG A 51 -8.88 -10.21 5.83
C ARG A 51 -7.84 -11.17 6.37
N VAL A 52 -6.92 -10.65 7.18
CA VAL A 52 -5.86 -11.43 7.81
C VAL A 52 -6.41 -12.19 9.02
N HIS A 53 -7.19 -11.52 9.86
CA HIS A 53 -7.81 -12.11 11.05
C HIS A 53 -8.63 -13.37 10.71
N LEU A 54 -9.43 -13.33 9.64
CA LEU A 54 -10.26 -14.47 9.23
C LEU A 54 -9.47 -15.63 8.61
N ARG A 55 -8.26 -15.38 8.11
CA ARG A 55 -7.40 -16.42 7.49
C ARG A 55 -6.51 -17.13 8.51
N GLY A 56 -6.32 -16.56 9.69
CA GLY A 56 -5.49 -17.15 10.76
C GLY A 56 -4.00 -17.23 10.43
N ASP A 57 -3.54 -16.50 9.41
CA ASP A 57 -2.13 -16.45 9.02
C ASP A 57 -1.37 -15.56 10.00
N VAL A 58 -0.53 -16.18 10.82
CA VAL A 58 0.25 -15.51 11.87
C VAL A 58 1.23 -14.49 11.30
N THR A 59 1.92 -14.84 10.21
CA THR A 59 2.92 -13.98 9.57
C THR A 59 2.25 -12.78 8.91
N ALA A 60 1.14 -12.99 8.20
CA ALA A 60 0.34 -11.91 7.66
C ALA A 60 -0.25 -11.01 8.78
N GLY A 61 -0.57 -11.60 9.94
CA GLY A 61 -1.01 -10.90 11.16
C GLY A 61 0.04 -9.91 11.65
N GLN A 62 1.25 -10.40 11.89
CA GLN A 62 2.39 -9.59 12.32
C GLN A 62 2.70 -8.45 11.34
N PHE A 63 2.70 -8.75 10.03
CA PHE A 63 2.87 -7.74 8.99
C PHE A 63 1.78 -6.68 9.04
N SER A 64 0.52 -7.10 9.17
CA SER A 64 -0.62 -6.19 9.24
C SER A 64 -0.56 -5.27 10.46
N ASP A 65 -0.17 -5.78 11.62
CA ASP A 65 -0.04 -5.01 12.85
C ASP A 65 1.09 -3.98 12.75
N LEU A 66 2.22 -4.36 12.15
CA LEU A 66 3.31 -3.41 11.86
C LEU A 66 2.81 -2.29 10.95
N TRP A 67 2.13 -2.64 9.86
CA TRP A 67 1.64 -1.64 8.91
C TRP A 67 0.64 -0.70 9.60
N LEU A 68 -0.22 -1.21 10.48
CA LEU A 68 -1.12 -0.34 11.25
C LEU A 68 -0.37 0.64 12.17
N LYS A 69 0.75 0.22 12.79
CA LYS A 69 1.59 1.10 13.62
C LYS A 69 2.25 2.21 12.80
N ILE A 70 2.89 1.85 11.68
CA ILE A 70 3.51 2.82 10.76
C ILE A 70 2.46 3.83 10.27
N ARG A 71 1.28 3.34 9.88
CA ARG A 71 0.18 4.16 9.36
C ARG A 71 -0.37 5.16 10.39
N ASN A 72 -0.29 4.81 11.68
CA ASN A 72 -0.82 5.61 12.78
C ASN A 72 0.23 6.50 13.44
N ASP A 73 1.43 6.62 12.86
CA ASP A 73 2.54 7.41 13.41
C ASP A 73 2.99 6.91 14.80
N ASP A 74 2.79 5.61 15.06
CA ASP A 74 3.10 4.91 16.31
C ASP A 74 4.27 3.92 16.09
N PHE A 75 5.19 4.29 15.20
CA PHE A 75 6.34 3.48 14.86
C PHE A 75 7.64 4.29 15.05
N PRO A 76 8.67 3.72 15.69
CA PRO A 76 9.90 4.45 15.96
C PRO A 76 10.59 4.86 14.65
N GLU A 77 10.72 6.16 14.45
CA GLU A 77 11.58 6.75 13.42
C GLU A 77 12.99 6.94 13.98
N LEU A 78 14.01 6.52 13.24
CA LEU A 78 15.41 6.84 13.51
C LEU A 78 15.97 7.61 12.31
N ASP A 79 16.33 8.88 12.51
CA ASP A 79 16.89 9.76 11.47
C ASP A 79 16.06 9.77 10.17
N TYR A 80 14.74 9.96 10.28
CA TYR A 80 13.79 9.94 9.16
C TYR A 80 13.69 8.60 8.41
N ASN A 81 14.24 7.53 8.98
CA ASN A 81 14.14 6.18 8.44
C ASN A 81 13.27 5.30 9.35
N ILE A 82 12.49 4.45 8.70
CA ILE A 82 11.74 3.37 9.34
C ILE A 82 12.66 2.14 9.40
N ILE A 83 12.91 1.63 10.59
CA ILE A 83 13.62 0.36 10.76
C ILE A 83 12.60 -0.76 10.64
N LEU A 84 12.60 -1.46 9.51
CA LEU A 84 11.77 -2.63 9.33
C LEU A 84 12.32 -3.79 10.19
N PRO A 85 11.47 -4.46 11.00
CA PRO A 85 11.88 -5.65 11.74
C PRO A 85 12.34 -6.74 10.78
N THR A 86 13.38 -7.49 11.15
CA THR A 86 13.88 -8.61 10.33
C THR A 86 12.88 -9.76 10.24
N GLU A 87 11.88 -9.82 11.13
CA GLU A 87 10.80 -10.80 11.03
C GLU A 87 9.78 -10.49 9.93
N LEU A 88 9.85 -9.30 9.32
CA LEU A 88 8.83 -8.83 8.36
C LEU A 88 8.99 -9.38 6.94
N GLY A 89 10.10 -10.05 6.65
CA GLY A 89 10.37 -10.60 5.33
C GLY A 89 11.74 -11.25 5.26
N THR A 90 11.98 -11.92 4.14
CA THR A 90 13.28 -12.52 3.87
C THR A 90 14.20 -11.45 3.29
N ILE A 91 15.25 -11.10 4.02
CA ILE A 91 16.32 -10.25 3.50
C ILE A 91 17.14 -11.10 2.54
N VAL A 92 17.25 -10.62 1.30
CA VAL A 92 18.01 -11.26 0.22
C VAL A 92 19.15 -10.35 -0.17
N SER A 93 20.30 -10.95 -0.50
CA SER A 93 21.52 -10.19 -0.83
C SER A 93 21.64 -9.93 -2.33
N THR A 94 20.88 -10.66 -3.15
CA THR A 94 20.95 -10.58 -4.61
C THR A 94 19.57 -10.64 -5.26
N VAL A 95 19.47 -10.07 -6.47
CA VAL A 95 18.25 -10.18 -7.28
C VAL A 95 17.99 -11.63 -7.70
N GLU A 96 19.04 -12.43 -7.93
CA GLU A 96 18.90 -13.83 -8.31
C GLU A 96 18.31 -14.69 -7.18
N GLU A 97 18.74 -14.44 -5.94
CA GLU A 97 18.14 -15.05 -4.74
C GLU A 97 16.66 -14.69 -4.61
N LEU A 98 16.31 -13.41 -4.81
CA LEU A 98 14.91 -12.95 -4.82
C LEU A 98 14.08 -13.69 -5.88
N ILE A 99 14.60 -13.77 -7.11
CA ILE A 99 13.92 -14.45 -8.23
C ILE A 99 13.68 -15.92 -7.89
N ASN A 100 14.68 -16.61 -7.34
CA ASN A 100 14.56 -18.04 -7.01
C ASN A 100 13.58 -18.29 -5.85
N ILE A 101 13.47 -17.37 -4.89
CA ILE A 101 12.50 -17.46 -3.79
C ILE A 101 11.06 -17.23 -4.31
N ILE A 102 10.84 -16.21 -5.14
CA ILE A 102 9.51 -15.84 -5.62
C ILE A 102 9.05 -16.77 -6.77
N TYR A 103 9.98 -17.20 -7.63
CA TYR A 103 9.72 -17.98 -8.84
C TYR A 103 10.64 -19.21 -8.91
N PRO A 104 10.45 -20.20 -8.01
CA PRO A 104 11.28 -21.40 -7.99
C PRO A 104 11.18 -22.14 -9.33
N ASN A 105 12.33 -22.54 -9.88
CA ASN A 105 12.43 -23.27 -11.14
C ASN A 105 11.83 -22.54 -12.36
N ILE A 106 11.90 -21.20 -12.40
CA ILE A 106 11.39 -20.39 -13.54
C ILE A 106 11.90 -20.88 -14.91
N ASN A 107 13.13 -21.40 -14.95
CA ASN A 107 13.77 -21.91 -16.17
C ASN A 107 13.23 -23.29 -16.62
N ASN A 108 12.57 -24.05 -15.76
CA ASN A 108 12.09 -25.41 -16.07
C ASN A 108 10.58 -25.46 -16.37
N ASN A 109 9.91 -24.30 -16.44
CA ASN A 109 8.44 -24.21 -16.43
C ASN A 109 7.83 -24.05 -17.84
N HIS A 110 8.54 -24.48 -18.89
CA HIS A 110 8.17 -24.25 -20.30
C HIS A 110 6.76 -24.77 -20.67
N ASP A 111 6.28 -25.84 -20.04
CA ASP A 111 5.00 -26.48 -20.40
C ASP A 111 3.78 -25.95 -19.62
N LYS A 112 3.99 -25.13 -18.57
CA LYS A 112 2.91 -24.56 -17.74
C LYS A 112 2.87 -23.02 -17.76
N LEU A 113 3.64 -22.41 -18.65
CA LEU A 113 4.03 -21.01 -18.55
C LEU A 113 2.84 -20.03 -18.57
N ALA A 114 1.86 -20.24 -19.46
CA ALA A 114 0.80 -19.25 -19.67
C ALA A 114 -0.18 -19.16 -18.47
N GLU A 115 -0.77 -20.27 -18.05
CA GLU A 115 -1.75 -20.29 -16.95
C GLU A 115 -1.09 -19.92 -15.62
N TRP A 116 0.13 -20.43 -15.36
CA TRP A 116 0.90 -20.12 -14.16
C TRP A 116 1.32 -18.65 -14.07
N LEU A 117 1.69 -18.02 -15.19
CA LEU A 117 1.99 -16.59 -15.26
C LEU A 117 0.72 -15.75 -15.13
N CYS A 118 -0.41 -16.16 -15.72
CA CYS A 118 -1.67 -15.43 -15.64
C CYS A 118 -2.16 -15.23 -14.20
N GLU A 119 -2.01 -16.23 -13.33
CA GLU A 119 -2.33 -16.11 -11.90
C GLU A 119 -1.45 -15.09 -11.15
N ARG A 120 -0.27 -14.78 -11.70
CA ARG A 120 0.78 -13.96 -11.07
C ARG A 120 1.05 -12.65 -11.81
N ALA A 121 0.40 -12.43 -12.94
CA ALA A 121 0.54 -11.24 -13.75
C ALA A 121 -0.20 -10.07 -13.11
N ILE A 122 0.53 -9.00 -12.81
CA ILE A 122 -0.07 -7.73 -12.42
C ILE A 122 -0.32 -6.94 -13.71
N LEU A 123 -1.58 -6.87 -14.12
CA LEU A 123 -1.98 -6.03 -15.25
C LEU A 123 -1.95 -4.57 -14.81
N THR A 124 -1.09 -3.77 -15.45
CA THR A 124 -1.06 -2.33 -15.27
C THR A 124 -1.53 -1.64 -16.55
N PRO A 125 -2.29 -0.53 -16.47
CA PRO A 125 -2.66 0.24 -17.65
C PRO A 125 -1.42 0.72 -18.38
N LYS A 126 -1.37 0.55 -19.71
CA LYS A 126 -0.30 1.11 -20.53
C LYS A 126 -0.41 2.64 -20.51
N THR A 127 0.52 3.30 -19.82
CA THR A 127 0.60 4.75 -19.78
C THR A 127 1.16 5.29 -21.11
N ASN A 128 0.27 5.63 -22.04
CA ASN A 128 0.63 6.44 -23.20
C ASN A 128 0.97 7.86 -22.73
N LYS A 129 2.25 8.12 -22.45
CA LYS A 129 2.96 9.42 -22.29
C LYS A 129 2.36 10.54 -21.40
N TYR A 130 1.17 10.38 -20.82
CA TYR A 130 0.45 11.45 -20.12
C TYR A 130 -0.05 11.11 -18.71
N MET A 131 0.32 9.96 -18.15
CA MET A 131 0.37 9.84 -16.69
C MET A 131 1.77 9.39 -16.29
N LYS A 132 2.46 10.26 -15.55
CA LYS A 132 3.64 9.88 -14.79
C LYS A 132 3.15 9.33 -13.46
N TYR A 133 3.30 8.03 -13.24
CA TYR A 133 3.29 7.41 -11.92
C TYR A 133 4.39 6.35 -11.90
N PHE A 134 5.53 6.69 -11.30
CA PHE A 134 5.95 6.24 -9.97
C PHE A 134 6.62 7.43 -9.27
#